data_AF-A0A2D9TFD0-F1
#
_entry.id   AF-A0A2D9TFD0-F1
#
_cell.length_a   1.000
_cell.length_b   1.000
_cell.length_c   1.000
_cell.angle_alpha   90.00
_cell.angle_beta   90.00
_cell.angle_gamma   90.00
#
_symmetry.space_group_name_H-M   'P 1'
#
loop_
_entity.id
_entity.type
_entity.pdbx_description
1 polymer ?
#
loop_
_entity_poly.entity_id
_entity_poly.type
_entity_poly.pdbx_seq_one_letter_code
_entity_poly.pdbx_strand_id
1 'polypeptide(L)'
;MAQRRPTSRSELSRIRATGRGRARRYGRDFIDAVVRGQKAGQVPADELAEAFPEPPPREERELRQKLRKKLSTWRKAEAAKREVNSQVVLPGHCLEALTSVQASRPEDLAAIPGFGEFRVERYGEELMRLLSKAGR
;
A
#
# COMPACT_ATOMS: atom_id res chain seq x y z
N MET A 1 11.88 14.72 -12.17
CA MET A 1 13.17 14.05 -12.40
C MET A 1 13.04 13.03 -13.52
N ALA A 2 12.49 11.84 -13.27
CA ALA A 2 12.39 10.76 -14.27
C ALA A 2 11.68 11.17 -15.58
N GLN A 3 10.57 11.92 -15.52
CA GLN A 3 9.86 12.40 -16.71
C GLN A 3 10.62 13.47 -17.50
N ARG A 4 11.43 14.30 -16.84
CA ARG A 4 12.12 15.47 -17.43
C ARG A 4 13.55 15.16 -17.87
N ARG A 5 14.13 14.05 -17.39
CA ARG A 5 15.45 13.52 -17.76
C ARG A 5 16.56 14.60 -17.85
N PRO A 6 16.80 15.40 -16.79
CA PRO A 6 17.82 16.43 -16.82
C PRO A 6 19.22 15.81 -16.90
N THR A 7 20.03 16.28 -17.84
CA THR A 7 21.42 15.83 -18.04
C THR A 7 22.43 16.91 -17.66
N SER A 8 21.96 18.09 -17.23
CA SER A 8 22.80 19.21 -16.83
C SER A 8 22.30 19.87 -15.54
N ARG A 9 23.20 20.60 -14.85
CA ARG A 9 22.85 21.37 -13.63
C ARG A 9 21.84 22.48 -13.93
N SER A 10 21.89 23.03 -15.14
CA SER A 10 20.95 24.06 -15.61
C SER A 10 19.56 23.47 -15.83
N GLU A 11 19.44 22.29 -16.45
CA GLU A 11 18.16 21.60 -16.57
C GLU A 11 17.61 21.16 -15.22
N LEU A 12 18.48 20.67 -14.34
CA LEU A 12 18.11 20.20 -13.01
C LEU A 12 17.53 21.34 -12.15
N SER A 13 18.08 22.55 -12.25
CA SER A 13 17.63 23.71 -11.46
C SER A 13 16.25 24.22 -11.88
N ARG A 14 15.83 23.95 -13.12
CA ARG A 14 14.50 24.29 -13.65
C ARG A 14 13.40 23.32 -13.16
N ILE A 15 13.77 22.19 -12.58
CA ILE A 15 12.81 21.23 -12.04
C ILE A 15 12.40 21.68 -10.62
N ARG A 16 11.20 22.23 -10.48
CA ARG A 16 10.65 22.69 -9.18
C ARG A 16 10.77 21.64 -8.07
N ALA A 17 10.60 20.36 -8.41
CA ALA A 17 10.62 19.25 -7.48
C ALA A 17 11.98 18.97 -6.81
N THR A 18 13.12 19.46 -7.35
CA THR A 18 14.44 19.28 -6.70
C THR A 18 14.69 20.39 -5.68
N GLY A 19 14.26 21.63 -5.95
CA GLY A 19 14.51 22.78 -5.07
C GLY A 19 16.00 23.11 -4.93
N ARG A 20 16.31 24.36 -4.52
CA ARG A 20 17.70 24.88 -4.50
C ARG A 20 18.65 24.07 -3.60
N GLY A 21 18.18 23.58 -2.45
CA GLY A 21 19.01 22.84 -1.50
C GLY A 21 19.45 21.45 -2.00
N ARG A 22 18.53 20.64 -2.51
CA ARG A 22 18.87 19.29 -3.01
C ARG A 22 19.59 19.34 -4.35
N ALA A 23 19.29 20.31 -5.21
CA ALA A 23 20.05 20.52 -6.45
C ALA A 23 21.52 20.87 -6.17
N ARG A 24 21.80 21.64 -5.10
CA ARG A 24 23.17 21.92 -4.67
C ARG A 24 23.87 20.66 -4.13
N ARG A 25 23.21 19.92 -3.23
CA ARG A 25 23.81 18.79 -2.51
C ARG A 25 23.92 17.50 -3.34
N TYR A 26 22.87 17.15 -4.07
CA TYR A 26 22.73 15.86 -4.78
C TYR A 26 22.66 16.03 -6.31
N GLY A 27 22.91 17.23 -6.82
CA GLY A 27 22.67 17.52 -8.23
C GLY A 27 23.52 16.71 -9.20
N ARG A 28 24.76 16.37 -8.80
CA ARG A 28 25.61 15.47 -9.58
C ARG A 28 25.03 14.06 -9.60
N ASP A 29 24.72 13.49 -8.44
CA ASP A 29 24.19 12.12 -8.32
C ASP A 29 22.89 11.95 -9.12
N PHE A 30 22.04 12.98 -9.12
CA PHE A 30 20.82 13.01 -9.91
C PHE A 30 21.05 13.02 -11.41
N ILE A 31 21.99 13.83 -11.89
CA ILE A 31 22.37 13.86 -13.32
C ILE A 31 22.99 12.52 -13.71
N ASP A 32 23.92 12.01 -12.91
CA ASP A 32 24.60 10.75 -13.17
C ASP A 32 23.61 9.58 -13.21
N ALA A 33 22.60 9.56 -12.32
CA ALA A 33 21.55 8.55 -12.34
C ALA A 33 20.68 8.62 -13.60
N VAL A 34 20.34 9.83 -14.08
CA VAL A 34 19.57 10.01 -15.31
C VAL A 34 20.39 9.57 -16.53
N VAL A 35 21.65 9.96 -16.61
CA VAL A 35 22.56 9.58 -17.70
C VAL A 35 22.77 8.06 -17.73
N ARG A 36 22.98 7.44 -16.56
CA ARG A 36 23.06 5.96 -16.45
C ARG A 36 21.79 5.30 -16.96
N GLY A 37 20.62 5.77 -16.52
CA GLY A 37 19.33 5.22 -16.99
C GLY A 37 19.10 5.38 -18.49
N GLN A 38 19.51 6.51 -19.08
CA GLN A 38 19.43 6.71 -20.54
C GLN A 38 20.35 5.78 -21.31
N LYS A 39 21.57 5.53 -20.80
CA LYS A 39 22.53 4.59 -21.42
C LYS A 39 22.09 3.13 -21.29
N ALA A 40 21.47 2.76 -20.17
CA ALA A 40 20.95 1.42 -19.95
C ALA A 40 19.79 1.06 -20.90
N GLY A 41 19.16 2.05 -21.52
CA GLY A 41 18.08 1.83 -22.49
C GLY A 41 16.73 1.58 -21.82
N GLN A 42 15.81 0.97 -22.57
CA GLN A 42 14.52 0.58 -22.01
C GLN A 42 14.69 -0.68 -21.16
N VAL A 43 14.15 -0.64 -19.95
CA VAL A 43 14.00 -1.84 -19.13
C VAL A 43 13.09 -2.82 -19.87
N PRO A 44 13.43 -4.12 -19.93
CA PRO A 44 12.57 -5.14 -20.51
C PRO A 44 11.12 -5.07 -19.99
N ALA A 45 10.15 -5.38 -20.85
CA ALA A 45 8.73 -5.19 -20.53
C ALA A 45 8.27 -6.09 -19.37
N ASP A 46 8.84 -7.29 -19.25
CA ASP A 46 8.65 -8.24 -18.17
C ASP A 46 9.21 -7.72 -16.84
N GLU A 47 10.44 -7.20 -16.83
CA GLU A 47 11.01 -6.56 -15.64
C GLU A 47 10.18 -5.34 -15.19
N LEU A 48 9.67 -4.55 -16.14
CA LEU A 48 8.77 -3.44 -15.84
C LEU A 48 7.44 -3.90 -15.25
N ALA A 49 6.86 -4.97 -15.80
CA ALA A 49 5.61 -5.53 -15.31
C ALA A 49 5.76 -6.13 -13.90
N GLU A 50 6.90 -6.75 -13.60
CA GLU A 50 7.20 -7.26 -12.25
C GLU A 50 7.42 -6.13 -11.25
N ALA A 51 8.20 -5.11 -11.60
CA ALA A 51 8.46 -3.96 -10.73
C ALA A 51 7.22 -3.08 -10.51
N PHE A 52 6.32 -3.02 -11.49
CA PHE A 52 5.11 -2.22 -11.48
C PHE A 52 3.92 -3.06 -11.96
N PRO A 53 3.40 -3.96 -11.11
CA PRO A 53 2.28 -4.80 -11.47
C PRO A 53 1.08 -3.94 -11.84
N GLU A 54 0.29 -4.41 -12.81
CA GLU A 54 -0.94 -3.72 -13.20
C GLU A 54 -1.84 -3.56 -11.98
N PRO A 55 -2.39 -2.35 -11.74
CA PRO A 55 -3.30 -2.15 -10.65
C PRO A 55 -4.54 -3.04 -10.86
N PRO A 56 -5.13 -3.60 -9.79
CA PRO A 56 -6.31 -4.43 -9.91
C PRO A 56 -7.47 -3.66 -10.57
N PRO A 57 -8.42 -4.37 -11.22
CA PRO A 57 -9.57 -3.75 -11.86
C PRO A 57 -10.30 -2.75 -10.95
N ARG A 58 -10.93 -1.74 -11.55
CA ARG A 58 -11.61 -0.68 -10.81
C ARG A 58 -12.64 -1.22 -9.81
N GLU A 59 -13.43 -2.22 -10.21
CA GLU A 59 -14.44 -2.87 -9.37
C GLU A 59 -13.82 -3.50 -8.11
N GLU A 60 -12.69 -4.20 -8.28
CA GLU A 60 -11.96 -4.77 -7.16
C GLU A 60 -11.44 -3.67 -6.23
N ARG A 61 -10.86 -2.60 -6.77
CA ARG A 61 -10.39 -1.46 -5.96
C ARG A 61 -11.53 -0.80 -5.16
N GLU A 62 -12.71 -0.67 -5.77
CA GLU A 62 -13.90 -0.14 -5.10
C GLU A 62 -14.38 -1.09 -3.98
N LEU A 63 -14.38 -2.41 -4.23
CA LEU A 63 -14.69 -3.42 -3.23
C LEU A 63 -13.70 -3.36 -2.05
N ARG A 64 -12.39 -3.32 -2.31
CA ARG A 64 -11.35 -3.18 -1.29
C ARG A 64 -11.57 -1.91 -0.46
N GLN A 65 -11.92 -0.79 -1.09
CA GLN A 65 -12.21 0.46 -0.38
C GLN A 65 -13.46 0.36 0.50
N LYS A 66 -14.54 -0.28 0.02
CA LYS A 66 -15.77 -0.52 0.80
C LYS A 66 -15.47 -1.40 2.03
N LEU A 67 -14.73 -2.49 1.84
CA LEU A 67 -14.27 -3.37 2.92
C LEU A 67 -13.45 -2.61 3.96
N ARG A 68 -12.48 -1.81 3.51
CA ARG A 68 -11.63 -0.99 4.38
C ARG A 68 -12.45 -0.06 5.27
N LYS A 69 -13.46 0.59 4.70
CA LYS A 69 -14.38 1.47 5.45
C LYS A 69 -15.17 0.68 6.49
N LYS A 70 -15.79 -0.44 6.09
CA LYS A 70 -16.56 -1.31 7.01
C LYS A 70 -15.71 -1.79 8.19
N LEU A 71 -14.53 -2.33 7.92
CA LEU A 71 -13.59 -2.83 8.94
C LEU A 71 -13.10 -1.69 9.85
N SER A 72 -12.81 -0.51 9.29
CA SER A 72 -12.37 0.64 10.09
C SER A 72 -13.47 1.13 11.04
N THR A 73 -14.72 1.18 10.58
CA THR A 73 -15.88 1.54 11.42
C THR A 73 -16.09 0.53 12.53
N TRP A 74 -16.13 -0.77 12.20
CA TRP A 74 -16.24 -1.84 13.20
C TRP A 74 -15.12 -1.77 14.23
N ARG A 75 -13.86 -1.66 13.77
CA ARG A 75 -12.69 -1.57 14.64
C ARG A 75 -12.79 -0.43 15.63
N LYS A 76 -13.28 0.74 15.20
CA LYS A 76 -13.48 1.90 16.09
C LYS A 76 -14.57 1.64 17.13
N ALA A 77 -15.69 1.07 16.72
CA ALA A 77 -16.79 0.75 17.62
C ALA A 77 -16.37 -0.28 18.68
N GLU A 78 -15.67 -1.34 18.26
CA GLU A 78 -15.18 -2.39 19.15
C GLU A 78 -14.09 -1.88 20.11
N ALA A 79 -13.20 -1.02 19.62
CA ALA A 79 -12.19 -0.37 20.46
C ALA A 79 -12.81 0.53 21.53
N ALA A 80 -13.84 1.30 21.16
CA ALA A 80 -14.58 2.15 22.09
C ALA A 80 -15.34 1.31 23.14
N LYS A 81 -16.02 0.25 22.71
CA LYS A 81 -16.75 -0.68 23.61
C LYS A 81 -15.83 -1.31 24.66
N ARG A 82 -14.57 -1.54 24.29
CA ARG A 82 -13.55 -2.15 25.16
C ARG A 82 -12.66 -1.13 25.87
N GLU A 83 -12.83 0.16 25.61
CA GLU A 83 -11.97 1.24 26.11
C GLU A 83 -10.47 1.01 25.81
N VAL A 84 -10.16 0.43 24.65
CA VAL A 84 -8.79 0.16 24.21
C VAL A 84 -8.43 0.91 22.94
N ASN A 85 -7.14 0.99 22.62
CA ASN A 85 -6.70 1.50 21.33
C ASN A 85 -7.13 0.57 20.18
N SER A 86 -7.57 1.15 19.07
CA SER A 86 -7.92 0.41 17.84
C SER A 86 -6.85 -0.57 17.32
N GLN A 87 -5.56 -0.31 17.57
CA GLN A 87 -4.46 -1.22 17.24
C GLN A 87 -4.51 -2.52 18.04
N VAL A 88 -5.05 -2.50 19.26
CA VAL A 88 -5.22 -3.70 20.09
C VAL A 88 -6.28 -4.61 19.48
N VAL A 89 -7.38 -4.02 18.99
CA VAL A 89 -8.47 -4.75 18.33
C VAL A 89 -8.02 -5.30 16.98
N LEU A 90 -7.59 -4.43 16.06
CA LEU A 90 -7.15 -4.81 14.73
C LEU A 90 -6.02 -3.87 14.23
N PRO A 91 -4.77 -4.34 14.19
CA PRO A 91 -3.64 -3.57 13.68
C PRO A 91 -3.86 -3.06 12.26
N GLY A 92 -3.24 -1.93 11.92
CA GLY A 92 -3.41 -1.30 10.61
C GLY A 92 -3.01 -2.22 9.45
N HIS A 93 -1.86 -2.88 9.55
CA HIS A 93 -1.38 -3.81 8.52
C HIS A 93 -2.30 -5.02 8.35
N CYS A 94 -2.86 -5.55 9.45
CA CYS A 94 -3.84 -6.63 9.41
C CYS A 94 -5.12 -6.20 8.68
N LEU A 95 -5.60 -4.98 8.92
CA LEU A 95 -6.77 -4.43 8.22
C LEU A 95 -6.52 -4.35 6.71
N GLU A 96 -5.36 -3.88 6.27
CA GLU A 96 -5.01 -3.83 4.83
C GLU A 96 -4.82 -5.23 4.22
N ALA A 97 -4.33 -6.20 5.01
CA ALA A 97 -4.25 -7.59 4.57
C ALA A 97 -5.67 -8.16 4.36
N LEU A 98 -6.60 -7.92 5.29
CA LEU A 98 -7.98 -8.37 5.19
C LEU A 98 -8.74 -7.76 4.01
N THR A 99 -8.38 -6.56 3.56
CA THR A 99 -9.00 -5.95 2.37
C THR A 99 -8.44 -6.51 1.07
N SER A 100 -7.28 -7.16 1.13
CA SER A 100 -6.55 -7.66 -0.05
C SER A 100 -6.67 -9.17 -0.22
N VAL A 101 -6.98 -9.92 0.84
CA VAL A 101 -7.15 -11.38 0.82
C VAL A 101 -8.63 -11.73 0.70
N GLN A 102 -8.96 -12.62 -0.23
CA GLN A 102 -10.25 -13.33 -0.22
C GLN A 102 -10.23 -14.40 0.87
N ALA A 103 -10.34 -13.99 2.13
CA ALA A 103 -10.51 -14.94 3.23
C ALA A 103 -11.89 -15.58 3.11
N SER A 104 -11.92 -16.91 3.02
CA SER A 104 -13.15 -17.68 2.86
C SER A 104 -13.56 -18.36 4.16
N ARG A 105 -12.61 -18.53 5.08
CA ARG A 105 -12.79 -19.17 6.39
C ARG A 105 -12.13 -18.38 7.53
N PRO A 106 -12.62 -18.50 8.76
CA PRO A 106 -11.99 -17.86 9.92
C PRO A 106 -10.53 -18.27 10.13
N GLU A 107 -10.17 -19.51 9.78
CA GLU A 107 -8.80 -20.02 9.90
C GLU A 107 -7.81 -19.27 8.99
N ASP A 108 -8.29 -18.73 7.86
CA ASP A 108 -7.48 -17.94 6.92
C ASP A 108 -6.99 -16.64 7.57
N LEU A 109 -7.68 -16.16 8.61
CA LEU A 109 -7.29 -14.96 9.36
C LEU A 109 -6.02 -15.19 10.18
N ALA A 110 -5.77 -16.43 10.63
CA ALA A 110 -4.56 -16.78 11.38
C ALA A 110 -3.30 -16.70 10.51
N ALA A 111 -3.43 -16.90 9.20
CA ALA A 111 -2.34 -16.80 8.25
C ALA A 111 -1.84 -15.35 8.06
N ILE A 112 -2.60 -14.35 8.52
CA ILE A 112 -2.20 -12.94 8.43
C ILE A 112 -1.12 -12.66 9.48
N PRO A 113 0.10 -12.27 9.06
CA PRO A 113 1.18 -11.97 9.99
C PRO A 113 0.77 -10.88 10.98
N GLY A 114 0.93 -11.14 12.28
CA GLY A 114 0.60 -10.21 13.34
C GLY A 114 -0.86 -10.21 13.80
N PHE A 115 -1.73 -11.03 13.20
CA PHE A 115 -3.13 -11.15 13.61
C PHE A 115 -3.27 -11.90 14.95
N GLY A 116 -2.69 -13.10 15.02
CA GLY A 116 -2.60 -13.93 16.23
C GLY A 116 -3.89 -14.70 16.58
N GLU A 117 -3.74 -15.90 17.14
CA GLU A 117 -4.83 -16.84 17.44
C GLU A 117 -5.92 -16.24 18.33
N PHE A 118 -5.53 -15.49 19.37
CA PHE A 118 -6.47 -14.83 20.27
C PHE A 118 -7.47 -13.90 19.55
N ARG A 119 -7.03 -13.20 18.49
CA ARG A 119 -7.95 -12.36 17.70
C ARG A 119 -8.82 -13.19 16.78
N VAL A 120 -8.34 -14.34 16.31
CA VAL A 120 -9.15 -15.27 15.51
C VAL A 120 -10.27 -15.82 16.38
N GLU A 121 -9.96 -16.30 17.58
CA GLU A 121 -10.96 -16.79 18.53
C GLU A 121 -11.98 -15.71 18.90
N ARG A 122 -11.51 -14.48 19.16
CA ARG A 122 -12.40 -13.40 19.61
C ARG A 122 -13.19 -12.74 18.49
N TYR A 123 -12.57 -12.51 17.33
CA TYR A 123 -13.11 -11.65 16.27
C TYR A 123 -13.34 -12.37 14.95
N GLY A 124 -12.90 -13.62 14.81
CA GLY A 124 -12.91 -14.35 13.55
C GLY A 124 -14.30 -14.41 12.92
N GLU A 125 -15.30 -14.86 13.66
CA GLU A 125 -16.68 -14.95 13.14
C GLU A 125 -17.23 -13.58 12.71
N GLU A 126 -17.02 -12.54 13.51
CA GLU A 126 -17.56 -11.22 13.21
C GLU A 126 -16.89 -10.59 11.99
N LEU A 127 -15.56 -10.75 11.88
CA LEU A 127 -14.80 -10.30 10.72
C LEU A 127 -15.23 -11.06 9.46
N MET A 128 -15.42 -12.39 9.53
CA MET A 128 -15.94 -13.17 8.40
C MET A 128 -17.33 -12.73 7.96
N ARG A 129 -18.21 -12.36 8.91
CA ARG A 129 -19.52 -11.77 8.58
C ARG A 129 -19.38 -10.41 7.88
N LEU A 130 -18.40 -9.58 8.24
CA LEU A 130 -18.15 -8.30 7.58
C LEU A 130 -17.58 -8.47 6.17
N LEU A 131 -16.68 -9.43 5.98
CA LEU A 131 -16.06 -9.75 4.68
C LEU A 131 -17.11 -10.29 3.69
N SER A 132 -17.93 -11.26 4.12
CA SER A 132 -19.00 -11.85 3.27
C SER A 132 -20.10 -10.86 2.87
N LYS A 133 -20.43 -9.88 3.73
CA LYS A 133 -21.45 -8.84 3.43
C LYS A 133 -20.96 -7.75 2.48
N ALA A 134 -19.69 -7.72 2.10
CA ALA A 134 -19.17 -6.73 1.16
C ALA A 134 -19.11 -7.23 -0.28
N GLY A 135 -19.09 -8.55 -0.49
CA GLY A 135 -19.17 -9.18 -1.81
C GLY A 135 -20.60 -9.35 -2.37
N ARG A 136 -21.60 -8.74 -1.73
CA ARG A 136 -22.99 -8.64 -2.21
C ARG A 136 -23.33 -7.19 -2.55
#